data_AF-A0A945M8G6-F1
#
_entry.id   AF-A0A945M8G6-F1
#
_cell.length_a   1.000
_cell.length_b   1.000
_cell.length_c   1.000
_cell.angle_alpha   90.00
_cell.angle_beta   90.00
_cell.angle_gamma   90.00
#
_symmetry.space_group_name_H-M   'P 1'
#
loop_
_entity.id
_entity.type
_entity.pdbx_description
1 polymer ?
#
loop_
_entity_poly.entity_id
_entity_poly.type
_entity_poly.pdbx_seq_one_letter_code
_entity_poly.pdbx_strand_id
1 'polypeptide(L)'
;LAYAAAAMLDTARRPPDEAVQREEAALVEFLTPIVKAWPTDAAVETASIGIQVHGGMGFIEETGAAQHYRDARILPIYEGTNGIQARDLVGRKVLRDGGETARSFLARLRKGEESLAPFQDPAVAAIRARLVDGIDALSEATEWLLHAGKDDPRRSMAAAAPYLSLAGTVAGAWLLGRGAAAAHQSLDSDAADRPFLEAKITTARFFAEHLLPPAIALRDTIARGSDPVLALAEDAF
;
A
#
# COMPACT_ATOMS: atom_id res chain seq x y z
N LEU A 1 -2.86 -0.03 -7.93
CA LEU A 1 -3.02 1.19 -7.12
C LEU A 1 -3.12 2.45 -7.99
N ALA A 2 -2.13 2.75 -8.83
CA ALA A 2 -2.14 3.93 -9.70
C ALA A 2 -3.44 4.09 -10.52
N TYR A 3 -3.93 3.03 -11.18
CA TYR A 3 -5.21 3.07 -11.90
C TYR A 3 -6.42 3.39 -11.01
N ALA A 4 -6.44 2.90 -9.77
CA ALA A 4 -7.52 3.22 -8.84
C ALA A 4 -7.47 4.70 -8.46
N ALA A 5 -6.29 5.24 -8.13
CA ALA A 5 -6.12 6.66 -7.84
C ALA A 5 -6.44 7.56 -9.04
N ALA A 6 -6.11 7.13 -10.27
CA ALA A 6 -6.49 7.86 -11.48
C ALA A 6 -8.01 7.90 -11.70
N ALA A 7 -8.71 6.78 -11.48
CA ALA A 7 -10.17 6.74 -11.55
C ALA A 7 -10.84 7.64 -10.48
N MET A 8 -10.25 7.71 -9.29
CA MET A 8 -10.67 8.62 -8.23
C MET A 8 -10.46 10.09 -8.62
N LEU A 9 -9.33 10.40 -9.27
CA LEU A 9 -9.05 11.72 -9.82
C LEU A 9 -10.07 12.15 -10.88
N ASP A 10 -10.46 11.24 -11.78
CA ASP A 10 -11.50 11.52 -12.77
C ASP A 10 -12.87 11.75 -12.11
N THR A 11 -13.20 10.96 -11.08
CA THR A 11 -14.45 11.10 -10.32
C THR A 11 -14.48 12.44 -9.57
N ALA A 12 -13.37 12.84 -8.96
CA ALA A 12 -13.22 14.13 -8.28
C ALA A 12 -13.42 15.34 -9.21
N ARG A 13 -13.26 15.15 -10.53
CA ARG A 13 -13.42 16.20 -11.56
C ARG A 13 -14.77 16.16 -12.27
N ARG A 14 -15.62 15.15 -12.01
CA ARG A 14 -16.88 14.93 -12.74
C ARG A 14 -18.07 15.61 -12.03
N PRO A 15 -18.83 16.51 -12.67
CA PRO A 15 -20.08 17.08 -12.11
C PRO A 15 -21.20 16.03 -11.98
N PRO A 16 -22.20 16.18 -11.07
CA PRO A 16 -22.51 17.35 -10.24
C PRO A 16 -22.50 17.14 -8.70
N ASP A 17 -22.07 15.99 -8.16
CA ASP A 17 -22.11 15.75 -6.71
C ASP A 17 -20.89 16.34 -5.97
N GLU A 18 -21.05 17.52 -5.38
CA GLU A 18 -19.97 18.23 -4.67
C GLU A 18 -19.44 17.48 -3.44
N ALA A 19 -20.24 16.61 -2.81
CA ALA A 19 -19.78 15.84 -1.65
C ALA A 19 -18.83 14.73 -2.10
N VAL A 20 -19.23 13.98 -3.14
CA VAL A 20 -18.40 12.94 -3.76
C VAL A 20 -17.11 13.54 -4.32
N GLN A 21 -17.18 14.72 -4.96
CA GLN A 21 -15.99 15.38 -5.49
C GLN A 21 -14.97 15.72 -4.39
N ARG A 22 -15.44 16.26 -3.26
CA ARG A 22 -14.57 16.63 -2.14
C ARG A 22 -13.93 15.41 -1.49
N GLU A 23 -14.71 14.35 -1.27
CA GLU A 23 -14.20 13.09 -0.70
C GLU A 23 -13.15 12.45 -1.62
N GLU A 24 -13.44 12.30 -2.91
CA GLU A 24 -12.52 11.69 -3.87
C GLU A 24 -11.25 12.55 -4.06
N ALA A 25 -11.36 13.88 -4.06
CA ALA A 25 -10.21 14.77 -4.11
C ALA A 25 -9.30 14.59 -2.88
N ALA A 26 -9.87 14.50 -1.67
CA ALA A 26 -9.12 14.24 -0.45
C ALA A 26 -8.42 12.87 -0.49
N LEU A 27 -9.13 11.83 -0.92
CA LEU A 27 -8.55 10.49 -1.04
C LEU A 27 -7.43 10.41 -2.10
N VAL A 28 -7.57 11.12 -3.22
CA VAL A 28 -6.50 11.24 -4.23
C VAL A 28 -5.26 11.90 -3.62
N GLU A 29 -5.45 13.00 -2.89
CA GLU A 29 -4.35 13.67 -2.20
C GLU A 29 -3.66 12.76 -1.17
N PHE A 30 -4.41 11.95 -0.44
CA PHE A 30 -3.90 10.97 0.52
C PHE A 30 -3.14 9.83 -0.17
N LEU A 31 -3.67 9.32 -1.28
CA LEU A 31 -3.08 8.20 -2.03
C LEU A 31 -1.86 8.63 -2.85
N THR A 32 -1.72 9.92 -3.20
CA THR A 32 -0.61 10.41 -4.03
C THR A 32 0.78 10.02 -3.50
N PRO A 33 1.16 10.29 -2.23
CA PRO A 33 2.46 9.86 -1.72
C PRO A 33 2.62 8.33 -1.69
N ILE A 34 1.53 7.58 -1.49
CA ILE A 34 1.55 6.10 -1.50
C ILE A 34 1.77 5.58 -2.92
N VAL A 35 1.05 6.13 -3.91
CA VAL A 35 1.19 5.82 -5.34
C VAL A 35 2.57 6.18 -5.86
N LYS A 36 3.22 7.20 -5.28
CA LYS A 36 4.59 7.53 -5.59
C LYS A 36 5.54 6.52 -4.93
N ALA A 37 5.59 6.45 -3.61
CA ALA A 37 6.70 5.82 -2.92
C ALA A 37 6.63 4.29 -2.87
N TRP A 38 5.46 3.72 -2.56
CA TRP A 38 5.32 2.27 -2.38
C TRP A 38 5.66 1.46 -3.64
N PRO A 39 5.10 1.76 -4.83
CA PRO A 39 5.44 0.98 -6.02
C PRO A 39 6.86 1.24 -6.51
N THR A 40 7.50 2.37 -6.19
CA THR A 40 8.89 2.60 -6.59
C THR A 40 9.88 1.83 -5.73
N ASP A 41 9.61 1.65 -4.44
CA ASP A 41 10.39 0.73 -3.61
C ASP A 41 10.20 -0.72 -4.08
N ALA A 42 8.94 -1.12 -4.35
CA ALA A 42 8.64 -2.43 -4.90
C ALA A 42 9.28 -2.68 -6.29
N ALA A 43 9.42 -1.64 -7.13
CA ALA A 43 10.09 -1.75 -8.42
C ALA A 43 11.58 -2.06 -8.28
N VAL A 44 12.26 -1.43 -7.31
CA VAL A 44 13.68 -1.71 -7.03
C VAL A 44 13.85 -3.14 -6.54
N GLU A 45 13.00 -3.59 -5.61
CA GLU A 45 13.03 -4.97 -5.11
C GLU A 45 12.74 -5.98 -6.23
N THR A 46 11.71 -5.73 -7.04
CA THR A 46 11.33 -6.60 -8.16
C THR A 46 12.45 -6.70 -9.20
N ALA A 47 13.08 -5.58 -9.55
CA ALA A 47 14.22 -5.59 -10.47
C ALA A 47 15.43 -6.33 -9.89
N SER A 48 15.67 -6.22 -8.58
CA SER A 48 16.72 -6.98 -7.87
C SER A 48 16.45 -8.48 -7.89
N ILE A 49 15.22 -8.91 -7.63
CA ILE A 49 14.80 -10.32 -7.76
C ILE A 49 14.96 -10.78 -9.21
N GLY A 50 14.62 -9.93 -10.19
CA GLY A 50 14.82 -10.21 -11.61
C GLY A 50 16.27 -10.55 -11.94
N ILE A 51 17.23 -9.78 -11.43
CA ILE A 51 18.67 -10.10 -11.54
C ILE A 51 18.96 -11.48 -10.92
N GLN A 52 18.45 -11.73 -9.70
CA GLN A 52 18.71 -12.96 -8.96
C GLN A 52 18.24 -14.22 -9.71
N VAL A 53 17.11 -14.16 -10.42
CA VAL A 53 16.58 -15.27 -11.22
C VAL A 53 17.55 -15.73 -12.31
N HIS A 54 18.37 -14.81 -12.85
CA HIS A 54 19.38 -15.11 -13.87
C HIS A 54 20.74 -15.55 -13.28
N GLY A 55 20.88 -15.59 -11.95
CA GLY A 55 22.15 -15.91 -11.28
C GLY A 55 23.26 -14.92 -11.66
N GLY A 56 24.49 -15.40 -11.80
CA GLY A 56 25.64 -14.55 -12.17
C GLY A 56 25.45 -13.81 -13.50
N MET A 57 24.72 -14.41 -14.46
CA MET A 57 24.42 -13.76 -15.74
C MET A 57 23.51 -12.54 -15.58
N GLY A 58 22.66 -12.48 -14.54
CA GLY A 58 21.82 -11.31 -14.28
C GLY A 58 22.61 -10.04 -13.98
N PHE A 59 23.85 -10.18 -13.50
CA PHE A 59 24.76 -9.07 -13.23
C PHE A 59 25.53 -8.60 -14.47
N ILE A 60 25.56 -9.42 -15.51
CA ILE A 60 26.25 -9.13 -16.77
C ILE A 60 25.31 -8.31 -17.67
N GLU A 61 25.80 -7.17 -18.18
CA GLU A 61 24.99 -6.16 -18.89
C GLU A 61 24.33 -6.75 -20.15
N GLU A 62 24.96 -7.71 -20.82
CA GLU A 62 24.45 -8.38 -22.01
C GLU A 62 23.13 -9.14 -21.77
N THR A 63 22.83 -9.54 -20.54
CA THR A 63 21.54 -10.17 -20.17
C THR A 63 20.41 -9.13 -20.11
N GLY A 64 20.73 -7.84 -19.98
CA GLY A 64 19.77 -6.74 -19.87
C GLY A 64 19.10 -6.59 -18.49
N ALA A 65 19.15 -7.62 -17.63
CA ALA A 65 18.53 -7.59 -16.31
C ALA A 65 19.08 -6.47 -15.40
N ALA A 66 20.39 -6.23 -15.42
CA ALA A 66 21.05 -5.17 -14.64
C ALA A 66 20.53 -3.76 -15.00
N GLN A 67 20.14 -3.54 -16.26
CA GLN A 67 19.61 -2.25 -16.70
C GLN A 67 18.32 -1.90 -15.95
N HIS A 68 17.39 -2.83 -15.80
CA HIS A 68 16.13 -2.57 -15.11
C HIS A 68 16.31 -2.17 -13.66
N TYR A 69 17.32 -2.71 -12.96
CA TYR A 69 17.63 -2.28 -11.60
C TYR A 69 18.18 -0.86 -11.55
N ARG A 70 19.09 -0.50 -12.48
CA ARG A 70 19.59 0.87 -12.62
C ARG A 70 18.46 1.87 -12.92
N ASP A 71 17.57 1.51 -13.84
CA ASP A 71 16.42 2.33 -14.24
C ASP A 71 15.39 2.46 -13.10
N ALA A 72 15.15 1.39 -12.33
CA ALA A 72 14.26 1.44 -11.17
C ALA A 72 14.84 2.28 -10.02
N ARG A 73 16.18 2.35 -9.88
CA ARG A 73 16.83 2.95 -8.72
C ARG A 73 16.59 4.45 -8.56
N ILE A 74 16.33 5.16 -9.66
CA ILE A 74 16.03 6.61 -9.62
C ILE A 74 14.62 6.91 -9.13
N LEU A 75 13.68 5.95 -9.26
CA LEU A 75 12.26 6.18 -8.99
C LEU A 75 11.97 6.57 -7.52
N PRO A 76 12.63 5.96 -6.51
CA PRO A 76 12.48 6.39 -5.10
C PRO A 76 13.11 7.75 -4.79
N ILE A 77 13.87 8.36 -5.70
CA ILE A 77 14.70 9.56 -5.45
C ILE A 77 14.05 10.82 -6.03
N TYR A 78 13.71 10.82 -7.32
CA TYR A 78 13.15 11.99 -8.00
C TYR A 78 11.73 12.33 -7.52
N GLU A 79 11.22 13.52 -7.87
CA GLU A 79 9.86 13.98 -7.53
C GLU A 79 9.55 13.84 -6.02
N GLY A 80 10.56 14.12 -5.20
CA GLY A 80 10.55 13.92 -3.75
C GLY A 80 10.95 12.50 -3.37
N THR A 81 11.97 12.37 -2.51
CA THR A 81 12.44 11.05 -2.05
C THR A 81 11.34 10.31 -1.30
N ASN A 82 11.40 8.98 -1.25
CA ASN A 82 10.39 8.20 -0.55
C ASN A 82 10.25 8.55 0.94
N GLY A 83 11.34 8.99 1.60
CA GLY A 83 11.27 9.55 2.96
C GLY A 83 10.50 10.88 3.03
N ILE A 84 10.60 11.74 2.02
CA ILE A 84 9.81 12.97 1.93
C ILE A 84 8.34 12.65 1.64
N GLN A 85 8.04 11.68 0.78
CA GLN A 85 6.68 11.21 0.52
C GLN A 85 6.03 10.62 1.77
N ALA A 86 6.79 9.84 2.55
CA ALA A 86 6.34 9.33 3.83
C ALA A 86 6.01 10.45 4.84
N ARG A 87 6.86 11.48 4.91
CA ARG A 87 6.63 12.64 5.77
C ARG A 87 5.44 13.50 5.30
N ASP A 88 5.23 13.62 3.98
CA ASP A 88 4.02 14.24 3.43
C ASP A 88 2.77 13.49 3.87
N LEU A 89 2.74 12.17 3.68
CA LEU A 89 1.63 11.31 4.09
C LEU A 89 1.29 11.50 5.57
N VAL A 90 2.25 11.31 6.48
CA VAL A 90 1.99 11.45 7.91
C VAL A 90 1.67 12.89 8.28
N GLY A 91 2.52 13.84 7.89
CA GLY A 91 2.37 15.24 8.32
C GLY A 91 1.14 15.92 7.74
N ARG A 92 1.03 15.95 6.40
CA ARG A 92 0.03 16.76 5.70
C ARG A 92 -1.25 16.00 5.40
N LYS A 93 -1.20 14.67 5.25
CA LYS A 93 -2.37 13.86 4.84
C LYS A 93 -3.01 13.07 5.98
N VAL A 94 -2.36 12.94 7.14
CA VAL A 94 -2.91 12.27 8.33
C VAL A 94 -3.05 13.24 9.51
N LEU A 95 -1.97 13.91 9.92
CA LEU A 95 -1.99 14.73 11.13
C LEU A 95 -2.78 16.04 10.94
N ARG A 96 -2.69 16.66 9.76
CA ARG A 96 -3.26 17.99 9.49
C ARG A 96 -4.79 18.04 9.60
N ASP A 97 -5.48 17.01 9.14
CA ASP A 97 -6.95 16.90 9.17
C ASP A 97 -7.46 16.04 10.34
N GLY A 98 -6.59 15.73 11.31
CA GLY A 98 -6.94 14.87 12.44
C GLY A 98 -7.28 13.43 12.05
N GLY A 99 -6.85 12.98 10.86
CA GLY A 99 -7.03 11.63 10.35
C GLY A 99 -8.37 11.40 9.65
N GLU A 100 -9.13 12.45 9.34
CA GLU A 100 -10.42 12.34 8.65
C GLU A 100 -10.28 11.57 7.33
N THR A 101 -9.35 11.97 6.46
CA THR A 101 -9.13 11.31 5.16
C THR A 101 -8.62 9.88 5.32
N ALA A 102 -7.75 9.63 6.29
CA ALA A 102 -7.24 8.29 6.59
C ALA A 102 -8.36 7.34 7.04
N ARG A 103 -9.31 7.83 7.86
CA ARG A 103 -10.49 7.06 8.28
C ARG A 103 -11.48 6.83 7.14
N SER A 104 -11.69 7.79 6.24
CA SER A 104 -12.47 7.57 5.01
C SER A 104 -11.82 6.47 4.16
N PHE A 105 -10.49 6.50 3.99
CA PHE A 105 -9.78 5.44 3.29
C PHE A 105 -9.94 4.07 3.97
N LEU A 106 -9.80 3.98 5.30
CA LEU A 106 -10.06 2.75 6.06
C LEU A 106 -11.49 2.22 5.86
N ALA A 107 -12.50 3.10 5.87
CA ALA A 107 -13.89 2.72 5.59
C ALA A 107 -14.04 2.16 4.15
N ARG A 108 -13.34 2.74 3.18
CA ARG A 108 -13.31 2.24 1.80
C ARG A 108 -12.68 0.84 1.70
N LEU A 109 -11.61 0.61 2.45
CA LEU A 109 -10.96 -0.70 2.54
C LEU A 109 -11.91 -1.74 3.14
N ARG A 110 -12.59 -1.43 4.25
CA ARG A 110 -13.59 -2.31 4.88
C ARG A 110 -14.72 -2.68 3.93
N LYS A 111 -15.32 -1.69 3.26
CA LYS A 111 -16.37 -1.94 2.27
C LYS A 111 -15.89 -2.84 1.11
N GLY A 112 -14.63 -2.73 0.71
CA GLY A 112 -14.09 -3.60 -0.34
C GLY A 112 -13.77 -5.00 0.15
N GLU A 113 -13.33 -5.14 1.40
CA GLU A 113 -13.14 -6.44 2.05
C GLU A 113 -14.48 -7.19 2.20
N GLU A 114 -15.56 -6.50 2.56
CA GLU A 114 -16.92 -7.06 2.64
C GLU A 114 -17.39 -7.69 1.33
N SER A 115 -16.93 -7.18 0.18
CA SER A 115 -17.27 -7.75 -1.14
C SER A 115 -16.76 -9.18 -1.34
N LEU A 116 -15.83 -9.64 -0.49
CA LEU A 116 -15.31 -11.01 -0.50
C LEU A 116 -16.18 -11.98 0.30
N ALA A 117 -17.01 -11.47 1.23
CA ALA A 117 -17.80 -12.29 2.16
C ALA A 117 -18.79 -13.26 1.49
N PRO A 118 -19.42 -12.95 0.34
CA PRO A 118 -20.37 -13.87 -0.29
C PRO A 118 -19.74 -15.17 -0.83
N PHE A 119 -18.45 -15.18 -1.14
CA PHE A 119 -17.80 -16.31 -1.81
C PHE A 119 -17.38 -17.39 -0.79
N GLN A 120 -17.82 -18.63 -1.01
CA GLN A 120 -17.52 -19.78 -0.14
C GLN A 120 -16.20 -20.50 -0.51
N ASP A 121 -15.33 -19.84 -1.28
CA ASP A 121 -14.02 -20.37 -1.68
C ASP A 121 -12.99 -20.18 -0.54
N PRO A 122 -12.31 -21.26 -0.08
CA PRO A 122 -11.25 -21.16 0.93
C PRO A 122 -10.13 -20.18 0.59
N ALA A 123 -9.77 -20.02 -0.68
CA ALA A 123 -8.77 -19.05 -1.11
C ALA A 123 -9.26 -17.61 -0.91
N VAL A 124 -10.52 -17.33 -1.25
CA VAL A 124 -11.14 -16.02 -1.04
C VAL A 124 -11.30 -15.71 0.46
N ALA A 125 -11.69 -16.72 1.25
CA ALA A 125 -11.76 -16.60 2.71
C ALA A 125 -10.39 -16.27 3.33
N ALA A 126 -9.31 -16.90 2.86
CA ALA A 126 -7.95 -16.62 3.32
C ALA A 126 -7.50 -15.18 2.96
N ILE A 127 -7.78 -14.74 1.73
CA ILE A 127 -7.52 -13.35 1.29
C ILE A 127 -8.24 -12.37 2.22
N ARG A 128 -9.53 -12.60 2.46
CA ARG A 128 -10.37 -11.75 3.30
C ARG A 128 -9.84 -11.67 4.73
N ALA A 129 -9.52 -12.80 5.35
CA ALA A 129 -9.01 -12.85 6.71
C ALA A 129 -7.71 -12.04 6.87
N ARG A 130 -6.75 -12.22 5.96
CA ARG A 130 -5.49 -11.46 5.97
C ARG A 130 -5.71 -9.98 5.68
N LEU A 131 -6.63 -9.63 4.79
CA LEU A 131 -6.97 -8.24 4.51
C LEU A 131 -7.59 -7.56 5.75
N VAL A 132 -8.44 -8.25 6.50
CA VAL A 132 -8.97 -7.75 7.78
C VAL A 132 -7.84 -7.43 8.74
N ASP A 133 -6.90 -8.36 8.96
CA ASP A 133 -5.73 -8.16 9.83
C ASP A 133 -4.90 -6.94 9.40
N GLY A 134 -4.72 -6.75 8.08
CA GLY A 134 -4.01 -5.61 7.51
C GLY A 134 -4.72 -4.27 7.74
N ILE A 135 -6.04 -4.23 7.57
CA ILE A 135 -6.84 -3.01 7.80
C ILE A 135 -6.86 -2.66 9.30
N ASP A 136 -6.96 -3.66 10.18
CA ASP A 136 -6.87 -3.46 11.63
C ASP A 136 -5.52 -2.85 12.02
N ALA A 137 -4.42 -3.42 11.51
CA ALA A 137 -3.07 -2.91 11.76
C ALA A 137 -2.88 -1.46 11.26
N LEU A 138 -3.40 -1.13 10.07
CA LEU A 138 -3.36 0.23 9.54
C LEU A 138 -4.22 1.20 10.37
N SER A 139 -5.37 0.76 10.86
CA SER A 139 -6.23 1.54 11.74
C SER A 139 -5.54 1.85 13.06
N GLU A 140 -4.98 0.84 13.72
CA GLU A 140 -4.22 0.98 14.98
C GLU A 140 -3.01 1.91 14.79
N ALA A 141 -2.26 1.75 13.71
CA ALA A 141 -1.12 2.61 13.39
C ALA A 141 -1.53 4.07 13.13
N THR A 142 -2.67 4.28 12.46
CA THR A 142 -3.22 5.62 12.20
C THR A 142 -3.59 6.31 13.50
N GLU A 143 -4.29 5.62 14.40
CA GLU A 143 -4.65 6.17 15.70
C GLU A 143 -3.41 6.44 16.56
N TRP A 144 -2.40 5.56 16.53
CA TRP A 144 -1.13 5.81 17.24
C TRP A 144 -0.46 7.09 16.75
N LEU A 145 -0.38 7.34 15.43
CA LEU A 145 0.23 8.55 14.87
C LEU A 145 -0.48 9.83 15.36
N LEU A 146 -1.81 9.81 15.41
CA LEU A 146 -2.64 10.93 15.87
C LEU A 146 -2.49 11.23 17.36
N HIS A 147 -2.17 10.22 18.17
CA HIS A 147 -1.89 10.39 19.60
C HIS A 147 -0.44 10.81 19.85
N ALA A 148 0.53 10.08 19.29
CA ALA A 148 1.96 10.33 19.49
C ALA A 148 2.39 11.73 19.04
N GLY A 149 1.76 12.26 17.98
CA GLY A 149 2.07 13.59 17.44
C GLY A 149 1.63 14.75 18.34
N LYS A 150 0.73 14.50 19.30
CA LYS A 150 0.32 15.51 20.30
C LYS A 150 1.39 15.70 21.38
N ASP A 151 2.10 14.63 21.72
CA ASP A 151 3.16 14.66 22.73
C ASP A 151 4.47 15.19 22.15
N ASP A 152 4.93 14.58 21.05
CA ASP A 152 6.12 14.99 20.31
C ASP A 152 5.95 14.71 18.81
N PRO A 153 5.81 15.74 17.96
CA PRO A 153 5.66 15.58 16.51
C PRO A 153 6.76 14.73 15.85
N ARG A 154 7.96 14.68 16.45
CA ARG A 154 9.08 13.88 15.93
C ARG A 154 8.81 12.38 16.01
N ARG A 155 8.01 11.91 16.98
CA ARG A 155 7.65 10.49 17.11
C ARG A 155 6.80 10.02 15.93
N SER A 156 5.79 10.80 15.54
CA SER A 156 4.99 10.48 14.34
C SER A 156 5.85 10.53 13.07
N MET A 157 6.81 11.45 12.99
CA MET A 157 7.71 11.54 11.84
C MET A 157 8.72 10.37 11.75
N ALA A 158 9.18 9.85 12.89
CA ALA A 158 10.03 8.65 12.94
C ALA A 158 9.30 7.42 12.40
N ALA A 159 7.98 7.35 12.59
CA ALA A 159 7.13 6.28 12.08
C ALA A 159 6.65 6.46 10.63
N ALA A 160 7.07 7.53 9.93
CA ALA A 160 6.51 7.88 8.62
C ALA A 160 6.75 6.80 7.54
N ALA A 161 7.99 6.33 7.40
CA ALA A 161 8.34 5.31 6.41
C ALA A 161 7.61 3.97 6.63
N PRO A 162 7.61 3.37 7.85
CA PRO A 162 6.87 2.14 8.08
C PRO A 162 5.35 2.31 7.92
N TYR A 163 4.79 3.49 8.26
CA TYR A 163 3.38 3.77 8.01
C TYR A 163 3.04 3.79 6.51
N LEU A 164 3.87 4.45 5.69
CA LEU A 164 3.69 4.45 4.23
C LEU A 164 3.75 3.04 3.65
N SER A 165 4.71 2.22 4.09
CA SER A 165 4.83 0.83 3.64
C SER A 165 3.64 -0.02 4.04
N LEU A 166 3.16 0.11 5.28
CA LEU A 166 1.94 -0.55 5.75
C LEU A 166 0.72 -0.14 4.92
N ALA A 167 0.49 1.17 4.76
CA ALA A 167 -0.64 1.69 4.00
C ALA A 167 -0.62 1.24 2.53
N GLY A 168 0.55 1.29 1.88
CA GLY A 168 0.72 0.84 0.50
C GLY A 168 0.46 -0.65 0.31
N THR A 169 0.98 -1.50 1.20
CA THR A 169 0.78 -2.95 1.11
C THR A 169 -0.67 -3.34 1.38
N VAL A 170 -1.35 -2.70 2.35
CA VAL A 170 -2.78 -2.91 2.60
C VAL A 170 -3.62 -2.45 1.39
N ALA A 171 -3.29 -1.31 0.79
CA ALA A 171 -3.97 -0.85 -0.44
C ALA A 171 -3.77 -1.83 -1.62
N GLY A 172 -2.57 -2.40 -1.75
CA GLY A 172 -2.27 -3.47 -2.71
C GLY A 172 -3.11 -4.72 -2.49
N ALA A 173 -3.14 -5.22 -1.25
CA ALA A 173 -3.95 -6.38 -0.85
C ALA A 173 -5.44 -6.15 -1.11
N TRP A 174 -5.96 -4.96 -0.78
CA TRP A 174 -7.35 -4.59 -1.05
C TRP A 174 -7.70 -4.65 -2.54
N LEU A 175 -6.85 -4.10 -3.41
CA LEU A 175 -7.10 -4.12 -4.85
C LEU A 175 -7.01 -5.53 -5.45
N LEU A 176 -6.07 -6.35 -4.96
CA LEU A 176 -5.97 -7.75 -5.35
C LEU A 176 -7.17 -8.57 -4.85
N GLY A 177 -7.64 -8.31 -3.63
CA GLY A 177 -8.87 -8.88 -3.10
C GLY A 177 -10.07 -8.53 -3.97
N ARG A 178 -10.26 -7.24 -4.31
CA ARG A 178 -11.31 -6.83 -5.26
C ARG A 178 -11.19 -7.55 -6.61
N GLY A 179 -9.97 -7.77 -7.10
CA GLY A 179 -9.72 -8.55 -8.31
C GLY A 179 -10.12 -10.02 -8.16
N ALA A 180 -9.84 -10.65 -7.01
CA ALA A 180 -10.25 -12.02 -6.71
C ALA A 180 -11.78 -12.16 -6.61
N ALA A 181 -12.47 -11.21 -5.97
CA ALA A 181 -13.93 -11.16 -5.94
C ALA A 181 -14.53 -11.08 -7.35
N ALA A 182 -14.03 -10.15 -8.18
CA ALA A 182 -14.48 -10.01 -9.56
C ALA A 182 -14.17 -11.26 -10.40
N ALA A 183 -13.00 -11.87 -10.18
CA ALA A 183 -12.62 -13.09 -10.87
C ALA A 183 -13.55 -14.26 -10.51
N HIS A 184 -13.82 -14.45 -9.21
CA HIS A 184 -14.72 -15.49 -8.75
C HIS A 184 -16.14 -15.29 -9.28
N GLN A 185 -16.66 -14.06 -9.29
CA GLN A 185 -17.97 -13.76 -9.88
C GLN A 185 -18.03 -14.10 -11.39
N SER A 186 -16.90 -13.97 -12.08
CA SER A 186 -16.83 -14.20 -13.53
C SER A 186 -16.67 -15.67 -13.91
N LEU A 187 -16.29 -16.56 -12.98
CA LEU A 187 -16.11 -17.99 -13.23
C LEU A 187 -17.40 -18.72 -13.61
N ASP A 188 -18.55 -18.16 -13.24
CA ASP A 188 -19.87 -18.73 -13.53
C ASP A 188 -20.36 -18.42 -14.96
N SER A 189 -19.61 -17.60 -15.71
CA SER A 189 -19.93 -17.25 -17.09
C SER A 189 -19.45 -18.32 -18.08
N ASP A 190 -20.27 -18.64 -19.09
CA ASP A 190 -19.90 -19.55 -20.19
C ASP A 190 -18.72 -19.04 -21.04
N ALA A 191 -18.47 -17.72 -21.03
CA ALA A 191 -17.36 -17.09 -21.74
C ALA A 191 -16.10 -16.88 -20.86
N ALA A 192 -16.04 -17.52 -19.69
CA ALA A 192 -14.95 -17.34 -18.73
C ALA A 192 -13.61 -17.89 -19.24
N ASP A 193 -12.59 -17.03 -19.26
CA ASP A 193 -11.19 -17.46 -19.33
C ASP A 193 -10.74 -18.00 -17.96
N ARG A 194 -11.13 -19.25 -17.66
CA ARG A 194 -10.87 -19.90 -16.36
C ARG A 194 -9.40 -19.83 -15.94
N PRO A 195 -8.40 -20.19 -16.78
CA PRO A 195 -7.00 -20.10 -16.40
C PRO A 195 -6.58 -18.72 -15.91
N PHE A 196 -7.01 -17.66 -16.60
CA PHE A 196 -6.71 -16.29 -16.18
C PHE A 196 -7.39 -15.92 -14.86
N LEU A 197 -8.67 -16.26 -14.69
CA LEU A 197 -9.45 -15.94 -13.50
C LEU A 197 -8.92 -16.67 -12.25
N GLU A 198 -8.61 -17.96 -12.37
CA GLU A 198 -8.03 -18.77 -11.30
C GLU A 198 -6.63 -18.26 -10.91
N ALA A 199 -5.82 -17.83 -11.89
CA ALA A 199 -4.52 -17.21 -11.63
C ALA A 199 -4.66 -15.87 -10.87
N LYS A 200 -5.72 -15.09 -11.10
CA LYS A 200 -5.99 -13.86 -10.34
C LYS A 200 -6.31 -14.15 -8.87
N ILE A 201 -7.14 -15.15 -8.60
CA ILE A 201 -7.47 -15.57 -7.22
C ILE A 201 -6.20 -16.07 -6.52
N THR A 202 -5.41 -16.91 -7.19
CA THR A 202 -4.16 -17.47 -6.66
C THR A 202 -3.13 -16.38 -6.36
N THR A 203 -2.95 -15.41 -7.26
CA THR A 203 -2.03 -14.29 -7.08
C THR A 203 -2.44 -13.40 -5.89
N ALA A 204 -3.74 -13.13 -5.76
CA ALA A 204 -4.27 -12.36 -4.63
C ALA A 204 -4.04 -13.08 -3.30
N ARG A 205 -4.25 -14.40 -3.27
CA ARG A 205 -3.97 -15.24 -2.10
C ARG A 205 -2.49 -15.22 -1.73
N PHE A 206 -1.61 -15.40 -2.70
CA PHE A 206 -0.16 -15.32 -2.46
C PHE A 206 0.23 -13.98 -1.83
N PHE A 207 -0.26 -12.86 -2.38
CA PHE A 207 0.01 -11.54 -1.81
C PHE A 207 -0.49 -11.44 -0.35
N ALA A 208 -1.70 -11.91 -0.08
CA ALA A 208 -2.32 -11.86 1.24
C ALA A 208 -1.59 -12.75 2.27
N GLU A 209 -1.08 -13.92 1.87
CA GLU A 209 -0.43 -14.87 2.77
C GLU A 209 1.10 -14.67 2.88
N HIS A 210 1.76 -14.03 1.90
CA HIS A 210 3.22 -13.87 1.89
C HIS A 210 3.70 -12.42 2.03
N LEU A 211 3.02 -11.45 1.40
CA LEU A 211 3.49 -10.06 1.35
C LEU A 211 2.81 -9.15 2.37
N LEU A 212 1.56 -9.44 2.72
CA LEU A 212 0.83 -8.67 3.74
C LEU A 212 1.31 -8.91 5.18
N PRO A 213 1.66 -10.15 5.62
CA PRO A 213 2.05 -10.37 7.01
C PRO A 213 3.28 -9.58 7.49
N PRO A 214 4.38 -9.48 6.70
CA PRO A 214 5.49 -8.60 7.07
C PRO A 214 5.08 -7.14 7.21
N ALA A 215 4.15 -6.66 6.39
CA ALA A 215 3.64 -5.29 6.50
C ALA A 215 2.81 -5.09 7.77
N ILE A 216 2.00 -6.07 8.20
CA ILE A 216 1.27 -6.02 9.48
C ILE A 216 2.23 -5.83 10.66
N ALA A 217 3.40 -6.48 10.64
CA ALA A 217 4.41 -6.32 11.69
C ALA A 217 4.95 -4.88 11.79
N LEU A 218 4.86 -4.07 10.74
CA LEU A 218 5.25 -2.66 10.78
C LEU A 218 4.41 -1.83 11.75
N ARG A 219 3.20 -2.27 12.10
CA ARG A 219 2.41 -1.64 13.17
C ARG A 219 3.21 -1.58 14.48
N ASP A 220 3.93 -2.65 14.84
CA ASP A 220 4.71 -2.67 16.08
C ASP A 220 5.92 -1.74 15.98
N THR A 221 6.56 -1.67 14.81
CA THR A 221 7.61 -0.68 14.52
C THR A 221 7.09 0.75 14.67
N ILE A 222 5.88 1.04 14.17
CA ILE A 222 5.23 2.35 14.29
C ILE A 222 4.96 2.66 15.77
N ALA A 223 4.29 1.74 16.46
CA ALA A 223 3.80 1.98 17.82
C ALA A 223 4.91 2.01 18.90
N ARG A 224 6.03 1.33 18.65
CA ARG A 224 7.09 1.09 19.67
C ARG A 224 8.50 1.45 19.22
N GLY A 225 8.74 1.61 17.92
CA GLY A 225 10.08 1.79 17.36
C GLY A 225 10.56 3.24 17.25
N SER A 226 9.73 4.21 17.61
CA SER A 226 10.07 5.64 17.43
C SER A 226 11.10 6.16 18.44
N ASP A 227 11.12 5.63 19.66
CA ASP A 227 11.98 6.17 20.72
C ASP A 227 13.48 5.91 20.44
N PRO A 228 13.92 4.72 19.99
CA PRO A 228 15.33 4.49 19.64
C PRO A 228 15.85 5.38 18.50
N VAL A 229 14.99 5.73 17.53
CA VAL A 229 15.36 6.61 16.39
C VAL A 229 15.72 8.02 16.88
N LEU A 230 15.10 8.47 17.96
CA LEU A 230 15.28 9.81 18.53
C LEU A 230 16.30 9.85 19.68
N ALA A 231 16.78 8.69 20.13
CA ALA A 231 17.65 8.59 21.31
C ALA A 231 19.14 8.75 21.00
N LEU A 232 19.58 8.45 19.77
CA LEU A 232 20.99 8.53 19.41
C LEU A 232 21.41 10.00 19.21
N ALA A 233 22.45 10.42 19.90
CA ALA A 233 23.03 11.76 19.74
C ALA A 233 23.76 11.89 18.39
N GLU A 234 23.79 13.09 17.83
CA GLU A 234 24.35 13.34 16.48
C GLU A 234 25.83 12.97 16.38
N ASP A 235 26.61 13.15 17.44
CA ASP A 235 28.03 12.81 17.53
C ASP A 235 28.31 11.30 17.65
N ALA A 236 27.26 10.48 17.78
CA ALA A 236 27.35 9.03 17.86
C ALA A 236 26.98 8.30 16.55
N PHE A 237 26.76 9.03 15.45
CA PHE A 237 26.49 8.48 14.10
C PHE A 237 27.76 8.31 13.24
#